data_AF-A0A7V9E013-F1
#
_entry.id   AF-A0A7V9E013-F1
#
_cell.length_a   1.000
_cell.length_b   1.000
_cell.length_c   1.000
_cell.angle_alpha   90.00
_cell.angle_beta   90.00
_cell.angle_gamma   90.00
#
_symmetry.space_group_name_H-M   'P 1'
#
loop_
_entity.id
_entity.type
_entity.pdbx_description
1 polymer ?
#
loop_
_entity_poly.entity_id
_entity_poly.type
_entity_poly.pdbx_seq_one_letter_code
_entity_poly.pdbx_strand_id
1 'polypeptide(L)'
;MRDRPGHAPIASSFRFSFVVAPVSMTDIIVLAFDFGARRIGVAIGNSLTREARPLATIDAVGNDVRWNAVEAVIDQWLPTQLVVGVPRYPDGAANPMTARCERFARQLEGRCGLPVARVDERYSSAVVGRADDI
;
A
#
# COMPACT_ATOMS: atom_id res chain seq x y z
N MET A 1 26.77 -44.53 19.85
CA MET A 1 25.45 -44.04 20.30
C MET A 1 25.58 -42.64 20.86
N ARG A 2 25.28 -41.63 20.03
CA ARG A 2 24.78 -40.28 20.36
C ARG A 2 24.53 -39.59 19.02
N ASP A 3 23.31 -39.79 18.51
CA ASP A 3 22.75 -39.06 17.39
C ASP A 3 22.72 -37.56 17.69
N ARG A 4 23.06 -36.74 16.70
CA ARG A 4 22.64 -35.33 16.63
C ARG A 4 21.65 -35.20 15.46
N PRO A 5 20.49 -34.57 15.65
CA PRO A 5 19.52 -34.39 14.57
C PRO A 5 19.98 -33.32 13.58
N GLY A 6 19.55 -33.51 12.33
CA GLY A 6 20.02 -32.80 11.15
C GLY A 6 19.70 -31.31 11.10
N HIS A 7 20.54 -30.61 10.35
CA HIS A 7 20.23 -29.28 9.81
C HIS A 7 19.92 -29.46 8.33
N ALA A 8 18.64 -29.40 7.98
CA ALA A 8 18.23 -29.17 6.61
C ALA A 8 18.35 -27.66 6.34
N PRO A 9 19.08 -27.22 5.30
CA PRO A 9 18.98 -25.84 4.86
C PRO A 9 17.64 -25.65 4.13
N ILE A 10 16.75 -24.90 4.77
CA ILE A 10 15.61 -24.23 4.13
C ILE A 10 16.15 -23.09 3.25
N ALA A 11 16.24 -23.34 1.95
CA ALA A 11 16.40 -22.29 0.95
C ALA A 11 15.23 -22.37 -0.03
N SER A 12 14.09 -21.83 0.40
CA SER A 12 12.94 -21.64 -0.47
C SER A 12 13.25 -20.48 -1.42
N SER A 13 13.68 -20.81 -2.62
CA SER A 13 13.98 -19.85 -3.68
C SER A 13 12.66 -19.32 -4.24
N PHE A 14 12.14 -18.23 -3.66
CA PHE A 14 11.02 -17.49 -4.24
C PHE A 14 11.50 -16.78 -5.51
N ARG A 15 11.32 -17.43 -6.66
CA ARG A 15 11.38 -16.76 -7.96
C ARG A 15 10.07 -15.98 -8.14
N PHE A 16 10.10 -14.68 -7.85
CA PHE A 16 9.06 -13.77 -8.31
C PHE A 16 9.19 -13.64 -9.83
N SER A 17 8.32 -14.34 -10.56
CA SER A 17 8.14 -14.09 -11.99
C SER A 17 7.31 -12.82 -12.12
N PHE A 18 7.97 -11.71 -12.44
CA PHE A 18 7.29 -10.46 -12.76
C PHE A 18 6.48 -10.63 -14.04
N VAL A 19 5.16 -10.77 -13.91
CA VAL A 19 4.24 -10.72 -15.04
C VAL A 19 3.81 -9.27 -15.21
N VAL A 20 4.29 -8.61 -16.27
CA VAL A 20 3.68 -7.36 -16.73
C VAL A 20 2.37 -7.74 -17.40
N ALA A 21 1.25 -7.60 -16.67
CA ALA A 21 -0.06 -7.79 -17.25
C ALA A 21 -0.37 -6.61 -18.21
N PRO A 22 -0.89 -6.87 -19.43
CA PRO A 22 -1.38 -5.79 -20.29
C PRO A 22 -2.52 -5.05 -19.57
N VAL A 23 -2.44 -3.72 -19.52
CA VAL A 23 -3.50 -2.89 -18.95
C VAL A 23 -4.70 -2.92 -19.90
N SER A 24 -5.61 -3.86 -19.70
CA SER A 24 -6.93 -3.82 -20.33
C SER A 24 -7.73 -2.65 -19.75
N MET A 25 -8.54 -1.96 -20.57
CA MET A 25 -9.52 -0.93 -20.17
C MET A 25 -10.69 -1.50 -19.35
N THR A 26 -10.40 -2.43 -18.44
CA THR A 26 -11.32 -3.05 -17.49
C THR A 26 -11.16 -2.38 -16.13
N ASP A 27 -12.26 -2.28 -15.39
CA ASP A 27 -12.39 -1.61 -14.09
C ASP A 27 -11.13 -1.74 -13.22
N ILE A 28 -10.50 -0.59 -12.96
CA ILE A 28 -9.27 -0.49 -12.18
C ILE A 28 -9.67 -0.32 -10.72
N ILE A 29 -9.34 -1.33 -9.92
CA ILE A 29 -9.37 -1.23 -8.46
C ILE A 29 -8.03 -0.69 -7.98
N VAL A 30 -8.08 0.38 -7.19
CA VAL A 30 -6.93 1.02 -6.57
C VAL A 30 -7.05 0.90 -5.06
N LEU A 31 -6.00 0.46 -4.38
CA LEU A 31 -5.92 0.58 -2.92
C LEU A 31 -5.01 1.73 -2.53
N ALA A 32 -5.50 2.59 -1.64
CA ALA A 32 -4.73 3.68 -1.06
C ALA A 32 -4.43 3.40 0.41
N PHE A 33 -3.19 3.66 0.82
CA PHE A 33 -2.71 3.50 2.18
C PHE A 33 -2.25 4.86 2.74
N ASP A 34 -2.86 5.26 3.85
CA ASP A 34 -2.42 6.39 4.66
C ASP A 34 -1.59 5.85 5.84
N PHE A 35 -0.27 6.04 5.77
CA PHE A 35 0.66 5.49 6.75
C PHE A 35 0.81 6.42 7.96
N GLY A 36 0.16 6.05 9.07
CA GLY A 36 0.32 6.72 10.37
C GLY A 36 1.24 5.96 11.33
N ALA A 37 1.74 6.66 12.36
CA ALA A 37 2.59 6.05 13.40
C ALA A 37 1.90 4.94 14.20
N ARG A 38 0.58 5.01 14.36
CA ARG A 38 -0.23 4.06 15.18
C ARG A 38 -1.10 3.13 14.36
N ARG A 39 -1.52 3.56 13.17
CA ARG A 39 -2.49 2.86 12.32
C ARG A 39 -2.24 3.22 10.87
N ILE A 40 -2.65 2.34 9.97
CA ILE A 40 -2.66 2.57 8.54
C ILE A 40 -4.12 2.63 8.10
N GLY A 41 -4.55 3.76 7.55
CA GLY A 41 -5.84 3.86 6.89
C GLY A 41 -5.78 3.17 5.53
N VAL A 42 -6.80 2.42 5.18
CA VAL A 42 -6.94 1.80 3.85
C VAL A 42 -8.21 2.31 3.19
N ALA A 43 -8.09 2.78 1.97
CA ALA A 43 -9.21 3.16 1.12
C ALA A 43 -9.17 2.37 -0.21
N ILE A 44 -10.34 2.17 -0.80
CA ILE A 44 -10.50 1.56 -2.11
C ILE A 44 -11.10 2.57 -3.07
N GLY A 45 -10.49 2.69 -4.25
CA GLY A 45 -11.00 3.45 -5.38
C GLY A 45 -11.40 2.50 -6.51
N ASN A 46 -12.47 2.85 -7.21
CA ASN A 46 -12.90 2.14 -8.41
C ASN A 46 -13.04 3.12 -9.58
N SER A 47 -12.33 2.87 -10.67
CA SER A 47 -12.36 3.75 -11.85
C SER A 47 -13.73 3.80 -12.54
N LEU A 48 -14.55 2.75 -12.40
CA LEU A 48 -15.89 2.68 -12.98
C LEU A 48 -16.84 3.66 -12.31
N THR A 49 -16.90 3.62 -10.98
CA THR A 49 -17.76 4.50 -10.19
C THR A 49 -17.16 5.89 -10.03
N ARG A 50 -15.84 6.03 -10.25
CA ARG A 50 -15.04 7.24 -9.97
C ARG A 50 -15.15 7.69 -8.51
N GLU A 51 -15.36 6.73 -7.63
CA GLU A 51 -15.48 6.97 -6.19
C GLU A 51 -14.34 6.29 -5.43
N ALA A 52 -13.99 6.88 -4.30
CA ALA A 52 -13.13 6.29 -3.31
C ALA A 52 -13.86 6.25 -1.97
N ARG A 53 -13.67 5.16 -1.22
CA ARG A 53 -14.27 5.00 0.11
C ARG A 53 -13.29 4.39 1.10
N PRO A 54 -13.41 4.69 2.40
CA PRO A 54 -12.69 3.96 3.44
C PRO A 54 -13.02 2.47 3.36
N LEU A 55 -12.00 1.63 3.48
CA LEU A 55 -12.11 0.18 3.43
C LEU A 55 -11.81 -0.46 4.80
N ALA A 56 -10.68 -0.08 5.40
CA ALA A 56 -10.22 -0.67 6.66
C ALA A 56 -9.26 0.25 7.41
N THR A 57 -8.93 -0.13 8.65
CA THR A 57 -7.81 0.43 9.40
C THR A 57 -6.97 -0.73 9.92
N ILE A 58 -5.67 -0.70 9.67
CA ILE A 58 -4.72 -1.71 10.12
C ILE A 58 -3.95 -1.12 11.31
N ASP A 59 -4.09 -1.72 12.48
CA ASP A 59 -3.31 -1.31 13.65
C ASP A 59 -1.83 -1.68 13.47
N ALA A 60 -0.95 -0.78 13.90
CA ALA A 60 0.49 -0.96 13.79
C ALA A 60 1.05 -1.90 14.89
N VAL A 61 0.53 -3.12 15.01
CA VAL A 61 0.95 -4.10 16.04
C VAL A 61 2.18 -4.89 15.57
N GLY A 62 3.35 -4.26 15.58
CA GLY A 62 4.58 -4.89 15.09
C GLY A 62 4.66 -4.96 13.56
N ASN A 63 5.86 -5.26 13.05
CA ASN A 63 6.12 -5.17 11.61
C ASN A 63 5.46 -6.30 10.81
N ASP A 64 5.54 -7.54 11.30
CA ASP A 64 5.09 -8.71 10.53
C ASP A 64 3.57 -8.82 10.48
N VAL A 65 2.89 -8.56 11.61
CA VAL A 65 1.41 -8.51 11.66
C VAL A 65 0.88 -7.43 10.73
N ARG A 66 1.53 -6.26 10.68
CA ARG A 66 1.18 -5.19 9.75
C ARG A 66 1.27 -5.65 8.30
N TRP A 67 2.38 -6.28 7.90
CA TRP A 67 2.56 -6.73 6.52
C TRP A 67 1.58 -7.85 6.15
N ASN A 68 1.34 -8.80 7.05
CA ASN A 68 0.33 -9.84 6.84
C ASN A 68 -1.07 -9.24 6.62
N ALA A 69 -1.44 -8.20 7.37
CA ALA A 69 -2.72 -7.52 7.19
C ALA A 69 -2.80 -6.73 5.87
N VAL A 70 -1.71 -6.06 5.46
CA VAL A 70 -1.63 -5.36 4.18
C VAL A 70 -1.75 -6.34 3.01
N GLU A 71 -0.98 -7.42 3.04
CA GLU A 71 -0.98 -8.47 2.01
C GLU A 71 -2.36 -9.13 1.92
N ALA A 72 -3.01 -9.42 3.04
CA ALA A 72 -4.37 -9.97 3.06
C ALA A 72 -5.40 -9.06 2.39
N VAL A 73 -5.32 -7.73 2.58
CA VAL A 73 -6.24 -6.79 1.90
C VAL A 73 -5.95 -6.72 0.40
N ILE A 74 -4.68 -6.77 0.00
CA ILE A 74 -4.29 -6.80 -1.41
C ILE A 74 -4.78 -8.08 -2.08
N ASP A 75 -4.61 -9.23 -1.45
CA ASP A 75 -5.06 -10.52 -1.97
C ASP A 75 -6.59 -10.61 -2.05
N GLN A 76 -7.30 -9.95 -1.12
CA GLN A 76 -8.77 -9.90 -1.13
C GLN A 76 -9.32 -9.07 -2.29
N TRP A 77 -8.70 -7.93 -2.58
CA TRP A 77 -9.24 -6.94 -3.53
C TRP A 77 -8.57 -6.95 -4.89
N LEU A 78 -7.43 -7.63 -5.04
CA LEU A 78 -6.67 -7.79 -6.28
C LEU A 78 -6.51 -6.46 -7.05
N PRO A 79 -6.01 -5.39 -6.40
CA PRO A 79 -5.86 -4.11 -7.06
C PRO A 79 -4.84 -4.19 -8.19
N THR A 80 -5.04 -3.37 -9.21
CA THR A 80 -4.07 -3.21 -10.31
C THR A 80 -3.04 -2.13 -9.99
N GLN A 81 -3.32 -1.24 -9.03
CA GLN A 81 -2.43 -0.18 -8.58
C GLN A 81 -2.59 0.12 -7.09
N LEU A 82 -1.48 0.52 -6.45
CA LEU A 82 -1.45 0.97 -5.07
C LEU A 82 -1.08 2.45 -4.99
N VAL A 83 -1.58 3.13 -3.96
CA VAL A 83 -1.28 4.54 -3.66
C VAL A 83 -0.83 4.65 -2.21
N VAL A 84 0.19 5.47 -1.95
CA VAL A 84 0.64 5.82 -0.60
C VAL A 84 0.64 7.33 -0.45
N GLY A 85 -0.07 7.82 0.57
CA GLY A 85 -0.01 9.21 1.01
C GLY A 85 1.35 9.53 1.66
N VAL A 86 1.99 10.61 1.22
CA VAL A 86 3.28 11.06 1.74
C VAL A 86 3.12 12.49 2.25
N PRO A 87 3.06 12.70 3.58
CA PRO A 87 2.99 14.03 4.14
C PRO A 87 4.29 14.77 3.88
N ARG A 88 4.21 16.00 3.39
CA ARG A 88 5.35 16.91 3.19
C ARG A 88 5.09 18.24 3.88
N TYR A 89 6.12 18.85 4.43
CA TYR A 89 5.98 20.19 5.02
C TYR A 89 5.71 21.24 3.93
N PRO A 90 4.98 22.33 4.24
CA PRO A 90 4.71 23.42 3.31
C PRO A 90 5.98 24.09 2.76
N ASP A 91 7.05 24.12 3.56
CA ASP A 91 8.37 24.67 3.22
C ASP A 91 9.30 23.66 2.51
N GLY A 92 8.85 22.42 2.32
CA GLY A 92 9.62 21.36 1.67
C GLY A 92 10.63 20.65 2.58
N ALA A 93 10.71 20.97 3.87
CA ALA A 93 11.58 20.23 4.80
C ALA A 93 11.15 18.76 4.93
N ALA A 94 12.10 17.87 5.24
CA ALA A 94 11.80 16.45 5.42
C ALA A 94 11.29 16.18 6.86
N ASN A 95 10.06 15.66 6.97
CA ASN A 95 9.55 15.13 8.24
C ASN A 95 10.08 13.71 8.46
N PRO A 96 10.46 13.31 9.69
CA PRO A 96 10.63 11.90 10.04
C PRO A 96 9.50 10.98 9.56
N MET A 97 8.26 11.49 9.42
CA MET A 97 7.13 10.77 8.85
C MET A 97 7.25 10.56 7.33
N THR A 98 7.68 11.58 6.58
CA THR A 98 7.91 11.50 5.13
C THR A 98 8.82 10.32 4.79
N ALA A 99 9.96 10.22 5.50
CA ALA A 99 10.92 9.13 5.30
C ALA A 99 10.31 7.74 5.62
N ARG A 100 9.39 7.67 6.59
CA ARG A 100 8.69 6.42 6.93
C ARG A 100 7.66 6.04 5.87
N CYS A 101 6.88 6.99 5.36
CA CYS A 101 5.93 6.74 4.26
C CYS A 101 6.66 6.33 2.97
N GLU A 102 7.77 6.99 2.64
CA GLU A 102 8.63 6.63 1.51
C GLU A 102 9.20 5.20 1.65
N ARG A 103 9.68 4.85 2.85
CA ARG A 103 10.15 3.49 3.14
C ARG A 103 9.01 2.47 3.03
N PHE A 104 7.83 2.79 3.55
CA PHE A 104 6.65 1.93 3.43
C PHE A 104 6.28 1.70 1.96
N ALA A 105 6.22 2.74 1.14
CA ALA A 105 5.92 2.64 -0.29
C ALA A 105 6.93 1.76 -1.04
N ARG A 106 8.23 1.90 -0.77
CA ARG A 106 9.27 1.05 -1.37
C ARG A 106 9.15 -0.42 -0.94
N GLN A 107 8.80 -0.67 0.32
CA GLN A 107 8.59 -2.02 0.82
C GLN A 107 7.32 -2.65 0.22
N LEU A 108 6.27 -1.87 0.06
CA LEU A 108 5.02 -2.28 -0.56
C LEU A 108 5.25 -2.69 -2.03
N GLU A 109 5.98 -1.87 -2.78
CA GLU A 109 6.38 -2.15 -4.16
C GLU A 109 7.20 -3.44 -4.26
N GLY A 110 8.22 -3.59 -3.41
CA GLY A 110 9.08 -4.78 -3.42
C GLY A 110 8.41 -6.08 -2.95
N ARG A 111 7.40 -6.00 -2.08
CA ARG A 111 6.66 -7.17 -1.57
C ARG A 111 5.57 -7.64 -2.52
N CYS A 112 4.84 -6.69 -3.09
CA CYS A 112 3.62 -6.99 -3.86
C CYS A 112 3.88 -7.04 -5.37
N GLY A 113 4.97 -6.45 -5.87
CA GLY A 113 5.24 -6.39 -7.31
C GLY A 113 4.23 -5.54 -8.09
N LEU A 114 3.44 -4.73 -7.39
CA LEU A 114 2.44 -3.84 -7.97
C LEU A 114 2.99 -2.41 -8.07
N PRO A 115 2.55 -1.61 -9.05
CA PRO A 115 2.94 -0.22 -9.15
C PRO A 115 2.41 0.57 -7.95
N VAL A 116 3.30 1.32 -7.29
CA VAL A 116 2.96 2.16 -6.13
C VAL A 116 3.15 3.63 -6.47
N ALA A 117 2.04 4.38 -6.57
CA ALA A 117 2.09 5.84 -6.68
C ALA A 117 2.26 6.48 -5.30
N ARG A 118 3.14 7.50 -5.22
CA ARG A 118 3.39 8.28 -4.00
C ARG A 118 2.74 9.65 -4.17
N VAL A 119 1.71 9.94 -3.40
CA VAL A 119 0.91 11.17 -3.53
C VAL A 119 1.25 12.14 -2.41
N ASP A 120 1.55 13.37 -2.79
CA ASP A 120 1.85 14.46 -1.87
C ASP A 120 0.56 15.04 -1.27
N GLU A 121 0.43 14.96 0.06
CA GLU A 121 -0.79 15.34 0.79
C GLU A 121 -0.97 16.85 0.97
N ARG A 122 -0.03 17.68 0.48
CA ARG A 122 -0.11 19.16 0.59
C ARG A 122 -1.34 19.82 -0.07
N TYR A 123 -2.23 19.06 -0.68
CA TYR A 123 -3.37 19.56 -1.47
C TYR A 123 -4.77 19.09 -1.04
N SER A 124 -5.05 18.79 0.23
CA SER A 124 -6.44 18.48 0.66
C SER A 124 -7.24 19.63 1.30
N SER A 125 -6.71 20.85 1.37
CA SER A 125 -7.50 22.03 1.79
C SER A 125 -8.25 22.73 0.63
N ALA A 126 -8.21 22.22 -0.59
CA ALA A 126 -8.96 22.76 -1.71
C ALA A 126 -9.70 21.63 -2.46
N VAL A 127 -11.01 21.79 -2.61
CA VAL A 127 -11.97 20.90 -3.28
C VAL A 127 -12.53 19.76 -2.41
N VAL A 128 -13.19 20.14 -1.31
CA VAL A 128 -14.58 19.68 -1.11
C VAL A 128 -15.47 20.80 -1.62
N GLY A 129 -15.90 20.67 -2.88
CA GLY A 129 -16.73 21.66 -3.56
C GLY A 129 -17.78 20.95 -4.42
N ARG A 130 -18.90 20.62 -3.78
CA ARG A 130 -20.27 20.46 -4.30
C ARG A 130 -20.44 19.81 -5.69
N ALA A 131 -20.96 18.59 -5.69
CA ALA A 131 -21.77 18.05 -6.77
C ALA A 131 -23.26 18.32 -6.45
N ASP A 132 -23.68 19.58 -6.53
CA ASP A 132 -25.09 19.99 -6.56
C ASP A 132 -25.16 21.13 -7.58
N ASP A 133 -25.35 20.79 -8.87
CA ASP A 133 -25.79 21.72 -9.94
C ASP A 133 -26.05 20.91 -11.24
N ILE A 134 -27.16 20.16 -11.28
CA ILE A 134 -27.97 19.87 -12.49
C ILE A 134 -29.44 19.81 -12.06
#